data_AF-I3W155-F1
#
_entry.id   AF-I3W155-F1
#
_cell.length_a   1.000
_cell.length_b   1.000
_cell.length_c   1.000
_cell.angle_alpha   90.00
_cell.angle_beta   90.00
_cell.angle_gamma   90.00
#
_symmetry.space_group_name_H-M   'P 1'
#
loop_
_entity.id
_entity.type
_entity.pdbx_description
1 polymer ?
#
loop_
_entity_poly.entity_id
_entity_poly.type
_entity_poly.pdbx_seq_one_letter_code
_entity_poly.pdbx_strand_id
1 'polypeptide(L)'
;MDINEIAAHAAAKIDAARDKKVDAVRTVAASGVELREAAELLAAAEQKYAKDYAAALRSDWSETDLRGFGIDAPARKAGGRPRGSSKPRRSAAAQAEAVSAQSVSAE
;
A
#
# COMPACT_ATOMS: atom_id res chain seq x y z
N MET A 1 1.12 0.25 51.83
CA MET A 1 0.99 -0.35 50.50
C MET A 1 1.82 -1.62 50.51
N ASP A 2 1.20 -2.78 50.33
CA ASP A 2 1.92 -4.07 50.33
C ASP A 2 2.57 -4.35 48.97
N ILE A 3 3.43 -5.37 48.91
CA ILE A 3 4.18 -5.72 47.69
C ILE A 3 3.27 -6.19 46.53
N ASN A 4 2.15 -6.83 46.84
CA ASN A 4 1.15 -7.25 45.86
C ASN A 4 0.38 -6.05 45.30
N GLU A 5 0.05 -5.06 46.13
CA GLU A 5 -0.58 -3.82 45.69
C GLU A 5 0.33 -3.02 44.75
N ILE A 6 1.64 -2.97 45.03
CA ILE A 6 2.62 -2.32 44.15
C ILE A 6 2.73 -3.07 42.82
N ALA A 7 2.78 -4.40 42.85
CA ALA A 7 2.82 -5.23 41.66
C ALA A 7 1.57 -5.06 40.79
N ALA A 8 0.38 -5.04 41.40
CA ALA A 8 -0.89 -4.82 40.69
C ALA A 8 -0.94 -3.44 40.02
N HIS A 9 -0.49 -2.40 40.72
CA HIS A 9 -0.44 -1.05 40.17
C HIS A 9 0.59 -0.91 39.03
N ALA A 10 1.75 -1.57 39.15
CA ALA A 10 2.73 -1.62 38.07
C ALA A 10 2.19 -2.34 36.83
N ALA A 11 1.52 -3.48 37.01
CA ALA A 11 0.88 -4.22 35.92
C ALA A 11 -0.17 -3.37 35.20
N ALA A 12 -1.08 -2.73 35.94
CA ALA A 12 -2.11 -1.86 35.36
C ALA A 12 -1.52 -0.70 34.54
N LYS A 13 -0.39 -0.13 34.98
CA LYS A 13 0.32 0.92 34.22
C LYS A 13 0.93 0.39 32.93
N ILE A 14 1.50 -0.81 32.95
CA ILE A 14 2.09 -1.46 31.77
C ILE A 14 0.97 -1.76 30.76
N ASP A 15 -0.14 -2.32 31.21
CA ASP A 15 -1.29 -2.64 30.36
C ASP A 15 -1.87 -1.38 29.72
N ALA A 16 -2.09 -0.31 30.50
CA ALA A 16 -2.55 0.96 29.97
C ALA A 16 -1.59 1.57 28.93
N ALA A 17 -0.27 1.41 29.11
CA ALA A 17 0.71 1.85 28.13
C ALA A 17 0.71 0.98 26.86
N ARG A 18 0.47 -0.33 27.01
CA ARG A 18 0.33 -1.25 25.88
C ARG A 18 -0.93 -0.93 25.08
N ASP A 19 -2.06 -0.72 25.73
CA ASP A 19 -3.34 -0.42 25.07
C ASP A 19 -3.24 0.84 24.22
N LYS A 20 -2.63 1.91 24.76
CA LYS A 20 -2.35 3.13 23.99
C LYS A 20 -1.54 2.88 22.72
N LYS A 21 -0.53 2.01 22.79
CA LYS A 21 0.29 1.65 21.61
C LYS A 21 -0.51 0.85 20.60
N VAL A 22 -1.30 -0.11 21.08
CA VAL A 22 -2.17 -0.93 20.23
C VAL A 22 -3.22 -0.08 19.53
N ASP A 23 -3.86 0.84 20.24
CA ASP A 23 -4.86 1.73 19.68
C ASP A 23 -4.26 2.69 18.67
N ALA A 24 -3.07 3.24 18.92
CA ALA A 24 -2.36 4.05 17.92
C ALA A 24 -2.10 3.27 16.63
N VAL A 25 -1.66 2.01 16.73
CA VAL A 25 -1.45 1.13 15.56
C VAL A 25 -2.77 0.84 14.84
N ARG A 26 -3.86 0.58 15.58
CA ARG A 26 -5.19 0.37 14.99
C ARG A 26 -5.66 1.59 14.22
N THR A 27 -5.50 2.79 14.79
CA THR A 27 -5.87 4.05 14.12
C THR A 27 -5.08 4.24 12.84
N VAL A 28 -3.76 4.04 12.88
CA VAL A 28 -2.93 4.16 11.67
C VAL A 28 -3.33 3.11 10.64
N ALA A 29 -3.57 1.86 11.05
CA ALA A 29 -4.00 0.80 10.14
C ALA A 29 -5.35 1.14 9.47
N ALA A 30 -6.32 1.65 10.23
CA ALA A 30 -7.62 2.09 9.71
C ALA A 30 -7.44 3.21 8.67
N SER A 31 -6.71 4.27 9.02
CA SER A 31 -6.42 5.36 8.08
C SER A 31 -5.65 4.90 6.83
N GLY A 32 -4.82 3.86 6.95
CA GLY A 32 -4.10 3.27 5.82
C GLY A 32 -5.01 2.51 4.86
N VAL A 33 -6.06 1.85 5.37
CA VAL A 33 -7.11 1.24 4.54
C VAL A 33 -7.90 2.31 3.79
N GLU A 34 -8.36 3.35 4.50
CA GLU A 34 -9.09 4.48 3.89
C GLU A 34 -8.26 5.18 2.80
N LEU A 35 -6.97 5.41 3.05
CA LEU A 35 -6.06 5.98 2.05
C LEU A 35 -5.98 5.12 0.78
N ARG A 36 -5.88 3.80 0.96
CA ARG A 36 -5.80 2.86 -0.17
C ARG A 36 -7.10 2.84 -0.96
N GLU A 37 -8.25 2.77 -0.29
CA GLU A 37 -9.56 2.81 -0.95
C GLU A 37 -9.76 4.11 -1.73
N ALA A 38 -9.40 5.25 -1.13
CA ALA A 38 -9.44 6.54 -1.81
C ALA A 38 -8.50 6.58 -3.03
N ALA A 39 -7.32 5.98 -2.95
CA ALA A 39 -6.40 5.88 -4.08
C ALA A 39 -6.95 4.99 -5.21
N GLU A 40 -7.64 3.90 -4.89
CA GLU A 40 -8.31 3.03 -5.87
C GLU A 40 -9.48 3.76 -6.56
N LEU A 41 -10.29 4.49 -5.80
CA LEU A 41 -11.37 5.34 -6.33
C LEU A 41 -10.83 6.47 -7.22
N LEU A 42 -9.77 7.15 -6.78
CA LEU A 42 -9.11 8.19 -7.57
C LEU A 42 -8.57 7.61 -8.88
N ALA A 43 -7.90 6.46 -8.84
CA ALA A 43 -7.37 5.82 -10.04
C ALA A 43 -8.49 5.43 -11.03
N ALA A 44 -9.64 4.96 -10.55
CA ALA A 44 -10.80 4.68 -11.39
C ALA A 44 -11.39 5.95 -12.00
N ALA A 45 -11.52 7.02 -11.20
CA ALA A 45 -12.01 8.31 -11.66
C ALA A 45 -11.08 8.95 -12.70
N GLU A 46 -9.77 8.92 -12.47
CA GLU A 46 -8.75 9.39 -13.42
C GLU A 46 -8.84 8.65 -14.77
N GLN A 47 -8.99 7.32 -14.74
CA GLN A 47 -9.14 6.53 -15.96
C GLN A 47 -10.43 6.86 -16.72
N LYS A 48 -11.55 7.03 -16.01
CA LYS A 48 -12.81 7.42 -16.62
C LYS A 48 -12.70 8.81 -17.24
N TYR A 49 -12.15 9.77 -16.50
CA TYR A 49 -11.95 11.14 -16.98
C TYR A 49 -11.10 11.17 -18.25
N ALA A 50 -9.99 10.42 -18.29
CA ALA A 50 -9.14 10.38 -19.46
C ALA A 50 -9.83 9.76 -20.69
N LYS A 51 -10.70 8.76 -20.51
CA LYS A 51 -11.50 8.17 -21.59
C LYS A 51 -12.54 9.16 -22.12
N ASP A 52 -13.24 9.86 -21.23
CA ASP A 52 -14.28 10.82 -21.58
C ASP A 52 -13.67 12.04 -22.29
N TYR A 53 -12.53 12.55 -21.80
CA TYR A 53 -11.76 13.61 -22.46
C TYR A 53 -11.34 13.19 -23.88
N ALA A 54 -10.81 11.97 -24.05
CA ALA A 54 -10.45 11.46 -25.37
C ALA A 54 -11.67 11.17 -26.27
N ALA A 55 -12.86 10.94 -25.71
CA ALA A 55 -14.09 10.86 -26.48
C ALA A 55 -14.52 12.24 -26.99
N ALA A 56 -14.43 13.27 -26.15
CA ALA A 56 -14.69 14.65 -26.57
C ALA A 56 -13.78 15.08 -27.73
N LEU A 57 -12.47 14.81 -27.62
CA LEU A 57 -11.52 15.10 -28.71
C LEU A 57 -11.83 14.36 -30.02
N ARG A 58 -12.43 13.16 -29.95
CA ARG A 58 -12.87 12.41 -31.14
C ARG A 58 -14.21 12.89 -31.70
N SER A 59 -14.94 13.69 -30.95
CA SER A 59 -16.19 14.35 -31.36
C SER A 59 -15.93 15.79 -31.82
N ASP A 60 -14.76 16.03 -32.41
CA ASP A 60 -14.32 17.31 -32.99
C ASP A 60 -14.21 18.49 -32.00
N TRP A 61 -14.19 18.24 -30.69
CA TRP A 61 -13.81 19.27 -29.71
C TRP A 61 -12.29 19.44 -29.67
N SER A 62 -11.79 20.67 -29.69
CA SER A 62 -10.37 20.94 -29.47
C SER A 62 -10.03 21.02 -27.98
N GLU A 63 -8.76 20.81 -27.63
CA GLU A 63 -8.29 21.02 -26.24
C GLU A 63 -8.53 22.46 -25.75
N THR A 64 -8.48 23.44 -26.66
CA THR A 64 -8.74 24.86 -26.34
C THR A 64 -10.21 25.08 -25.99
N ASP A 65 -11.13 24.44 -26.72
CA ASP A 65 -12.56 24.54 -26.43
C ASP A 65 -12.88 23.93 -25.06
N LEU A 66 -12.33 22.74 -24.77
CA LEU A 66 -12.48 22.09 -23.48
C LEU A 66 -11.91 22.95 -22.34
N ARG A 67 -10.74 23.56 -22.54
CA ARG A 67 -10.16 24.49 -21.58
C ARG A 67 -11.01 25.75 -21.41
N GLY A 68 -11.68 26.21 -22.47
CA GLY A 68 -12.66 27.31 -22.41
C GLY A 68 -13.83 27.01 -21.47
N PHE A 69 -14.19 25.74 -21.30
CA PHE A 69 -15.18 25.27 -20.32
C PHE A 69 -14.58 24.94 -18.93
N GLY A 70 -13.27 25.15 -18.73
CA GLY A 70 -12.57 24.78 -17.49
C GLY A 70 -12.27 23.28 -17.37
N ILE A 71 -12.33 22.53 -18.47
CA ILE A 71 -12.00 21.11 -18.51
C ILE A 71 -10.53 20.97 -18.92
N ASP A 72 -9.66 20.72 -17.94
CA ASP A 72 -8.22 20.57 -18.17
C ASP A 72 -7.84 19.17 -18.65
N ALA A 73 -6.74 19.08 -19.41
CA ALA A 73 -6.23 17.80 -19.87
C ALA A 73 -5.94 16.85 -18.70
N PRO A 74 -6.28 15.55 -18.80
CA PRO A 74 -6.02 14.58 -17.75
C PRO A 74 -4.50 14.47 -17.51
N ALA A 75 -4.09 14.54 -16.24
CA ALA A 75 -2.68 14.43 -15.84
C ALA A 75 -2.03 13.11 -16.29
N ARG A 76 -2.83 12.05 -16.44
CA ARG A 76 -2.43 10.76 -16.99
C ARG A 76 -3.19 10.49 -18.28
N LYS A 77 -2.48 10.22 -19.37
CA LYS A 77 -3.10 9.84 -20.65
C LYS A 77 -3.85 8.51 -20.49
N ALA A 78 -5.02 8.41 -21.12
CA ALA A 78 -5.98 7.30 -21.00
C ALA A 78 -5.41 5.88 -21.26
N GLY A 79 -4.20 5.77 -21.82
CA GLY A 79 -3.52 4.51 -22.17
C GLY A 79 -2.19 4.25 -21.44
N GLY A 80 -1.81 5.05 -20.44
CA GLY A 80 -0.57 4.83 -19.70
C GLY A 80 -0.70 3.69 -18.69
N ARG A 81 -0.37 2.46 -19.07
CA ARG A 81 -0.20 1.34 -18.12
C ARG A 81 0.71 1.82 -16.98
N PRO A 82 0.33 1.69 -15.70
CA PRO A 82 1.23 2.04 -14.60
C PRO A 82 2.54 1.28 -14.81
N ARG A 83 3.67 1.99 -14.81
CA ARG A 83 5.01 1.39 -14.88
C ARG A 83 5.13 0.45 -13.69
N GLY A 84 4.88 -0.83 -13.93
CA GLY A 84 4.95 -1.86 -12.90
C GLY A 84 6.31 -1.76 -12.23
N SER A 85 6.31 -1.59 -10.91
CA SER A 85 7.50 -1.74 -10.08
C SER A 85 8.16 -3.06 -10.46
N SER A 86 9.38 -2.97 -10.99
CA SER A 86 10.22 -4.13 -11.27
C SER A 86 10.32 -4.98 -10.00
N LYS A 87 9.64 -6.13 -9.98
CA LYS A 87 9.75 -7.10 -8.90
C LYS A 87 11.15 -7.70 -9.03
N PRO A 88 12.05 -7.57 -8.04
CA PRO A 88 13.38 -8.15 -8.16
C PRO A 88 13.24 -9.67 -8.28
N ARG A 89 13.70 -10.21 -9.41
CA ARG A 89 13.93 -11.65 -9.58
C ARG A 89 14.97 -12.07 -8.54
N ARG A 90 14.53 -12.66 -7.43
CA ARG A 90 15.43 -13.49 -6.61
C ARG A 90 15.71 -14.75 -7.42
N SER A 91 16.87 -14.75 -8.08
CA SER A 91 17.47 -15.93 -8.66
C SER A 91 17.69 -16.97 -7.56
N ALA A 92 16.94 -18.06 -7.62
CA ALA A 92 17.26 -19.28 -6.90
C ALA A 92 18.39 -19.99 -7.65
N ALA A 93 19.63 -19.84 -7.18
CA ALA A 93 20.76 -20.70 -7.53
C ALA A 93 21.96 -20.37 -6.63
N ALA A 94 21.94 -20.88 -5.39
CA ALA A 94 23.14 -21.20 -4.60
C ALA A 94 22.70 -21.65 -3.19
N GLN A 95 22.37 -22.95 -3.07
CA GLN A 95 22.70 -23.81 -1.93
C GLN A 95 22.07 -25.19 -2.16
N ALA A 96 22.55 -25.85 -3.22
CA ALA A 96 22.60 -27.30 -3.25
C ALA A 96 23.96 -27.69 -2.62
N GLU A 97 24.07 -27.55 -1.30
CA GLU A 97 25.28 -27.96 -0.57
C GLU A 97 24.99 -28.33 0.90
N ALA A 98 23.84 -28.96 1.16
CA ALA A 98 23.45 -29.39 2.51
C ALA A 98 22.82 -30.79 2.57
N VAL A 99 23.09 -31.66 1.59
CA VAL A 99 22.59 -33.06 1.60
C VAL A 99 23.73 -34.09 1.44
N SER A 100 25.00 -33.66 1.48
CA SER A 100 26.16 -34.58 1.33
C SER A 100 27.02 -34.76 2.59
N ALA A 101 26.61 -34.24 3.75
CA ALA A 101 27.40 -34.32 4.99
C ALA A 101 26.73 -35.15 6.10
N GLN A 102 25.83 -36.08 5.76
CA GLN A 102 25.16 -36.93 6.75
C GLN A 102 25.14 -38.41 6.33
N SER A 103 26.32 -38.96 6.04
CA SER A 103 26.51 -40.41 5.84
C SER A 103 27.98 -40.80 5.89
N VAL A 104 28.65 -40.61 7.03
CA VAL A 104 29.78 -41.44 7.49
C VAL A 104 30.08 -41.13 8.95
N SER A 105 29.66 -42.04 9.84
CA SER A 105 30.37 -42.49 11.05
C SER A 105 29.45 -43.44 11.80
N ALA A 106 29.41 -44.68 11.30
CA ALA A 106 29.21 -45.85 12.13
C ALA A 106 30.59 -46.49 12.26
N GLU A 107 31.15 -46.45 13.46
CA GLU A 107 31.97 -47.53 14.06
C GLU A 107 32.07 -47.29 15.56
#